data_AF-A0A954YTX3-F1
#
_entry.id   AF-A0A954YTX3-F1
#
_cell.length_a   1.000
_cell.length_b   1.000
_cell.length_c   1.000
_cell.angle_alpha   90.00
_cell.angle_beta   90.00
_cell.angle_gamma   90.00
#
_symmetry.space_group_name_H-M   'P 1'
#
loop_
_entity.id
_entity.type
_entity.pdbx_description
1 polymer ?
#
loop_
_entity_poly.entity_id
_entity_poly.type
_entity_poly.pdbx_seq_one_letter_code
_entity_poly.pdbx_strand_id
1 'polypeptide(L)'
;TFAAQAGNTSDNQVTWMTRTVNGGDMSFWYRVSSEVNYDFFNFYVDGTRVVHVSGNGSWTQYATTLSPGSHELKWEYTKDVSVSNYSDTVWIDDLQITDDGTVWTDVIALTPAGVSSTPWTPPYLGVDYKVRVRAVYNGGTTFGQWDVSDAVFSVVPTPGDGDYSDNGTVDLFDFASFQQCFGANPLTAACAPGDLDGNGVVEVQDLDDFVSQM
;
A
#
# COMPACT_ATOMS: atom_id res chain seq x y z
N THR A 1 10.16 28.91 13.00
CA THR A 1 10.01 27.78 12.06
C THR A 1 11.39 27.41 11.58
N PHE A 2 11.71 26.12 11.55
CA PHE A 2 13.05 25.60 11.27
C PHE A 2 13.01 24.91 9.90
N ALA A 3 13.95 25.27 9.01
CA ALA A 3 14.12 24.61 7.72
C ALA A 3 15.47 23.89 7.67
N ALA A 4 15.56 22.82 6.89
CA ALA A 4 16.82 22.16 6.59
C ALA A 4 17.60 23.01 5.58
N GLN A 5 18.79 23.48 5.96
CA GLN A 5 19.70 24.20 5.08
C GLN A 5 20.74 23.24 4.49
N ALA A 6 21.16 23.48 3.25
CA ALA A 6 22.30 22.78 2.68
C ALA A 6 23.54 22.87 3.59
N GLY A 7 24.29 21.78 3.66
CA GLY A 7 25.57 21.78 4.39
C GLY A 7 26.55 22.78 3.80
N ASN A 8 27.56 23.16 4.59
CA ASN A 8 28.65 24.02 4.10
C ASN A 8 29.30 23.37 2.87
N THR A 9 29.26 24.09 1.75
CA THR A 9 29.86 23.68 0.48
C THR A 9 30.83 24.78 0.05
N SER A 10 32.04 24.35 -0.34
CA SER A 10 33.04 25.19 -1.00
C SER A 10 32.97 24.98 -2.51
N ASP A 11 33.81 25.70 -3.26
CA ASP A 11 33.94 25.55 -4.72
C ASP A 11 34.06 24.07 -5.15
N ASN A 12 33.33 23.71 -6.21
CA ASN A 12 33.23 22.35 -6.79
C ASN A 12 32.67 21.27 -5.84
N GLN A 13 32.04 21.66 -4.72
CA GLN A 13 31.45 20.70 -3.81
C GLN A 13 29.96 20.49 -4.06
N VAL A 14 29.51 19.31 -3.64
CA VAL A 14 28.12 18.90 -3.68
C VAL A 14 27.72 18.45 -2.30
N THR A 15 26.54 18.87 -1.85
CA THR A 15 25.91 18.33 -0.63
C THR A 15 24.51 17.83 -0.99
N TRP A 16 24.07 16.78 -0.33
CA TRP A 16 22.79 16.15 -0.63
C TRP A 16 22.24 15.41 0.59
N MET A 17 20.94 15.15 0.55
CA MET A 17 20.25 14.23 1.44
C MET A 17 19.30 13.35 0.61
N THR A 18 19.07 12.13 1.10
CA THR A 18 18.19 11.16 0.45
C THR A 18 17.13 10.63 1.42
N ARG A 19 16.01 10.20 0.87
CA ARG A 19 14.97 9.46 1.61
C ARG A 19 14.30 8.44 0.68
N THR A 20 14.12 7.22 1.17
CA THR A 20 13.32 6.19 0.49
C THR A 20 11.89 6.20 1.02
N VAL A 21 10.91 6.04 0.13
CA VAL A 21 9.47 6.02 0.44
C VAL A 21 8.78 4.95 -0.40
N ASN A 22 7.64 4.40 0.03
CA ASN A 22 6.88 3.41 -0.73
C ASN A 22 5.64 4.05 -1.39
N GLY A 23 5.89 4.98 -2.31
CA GLY A 23 4.83 5.62 -3.10
C GLY A 23 3.97 6.64 -2.34
N GLY A 24 2.91 7.10 -3.01
CA GLY A 24 1.91 8.03 -2.47
C GLY A 24 2.21 9.51 -2.70
N ASP A 25 1.38 10.37 -2.11
CA ASP A 25 1.47 11.83 -2.30
C ASP A 25 2.65 12.40 -1.51
N MET A 26 3.45 13.26 -2.15
CA MET A 26 4.54 13.96 -1.49
C MET A 26 4.59 15.44 -1.88
N SER A 27 4.99 16.27 -0.92
CA SER A 27 5.32 17.67 -1.17
C SER A 27 6.40 18.18 -0.24
N PHE A 28 7.10 19.23 -0.64
CA PHE A 28 7.98 20.01 0.23
C PHE A 28 8.07 21.45 -0.28
N TRP A 29 8.43 22.36 0.62
CA TRP A 29 8.80 23.72 0.27
C TRP A 29 10.30 23.83 0.10
N TYR A 30 10.75 24.60 -0.87
CA TYR A 30 12.15 24.94 -1.07
C TYR A 30 12.34 26.43 -1.34
N ARG A 31 13.51 26.95 -0.97
CA ARG A 31 13.97 28.29 -1.34
C ARG A 31 15.44 28.23 -1.71
N VAL A 32 15.76 28.73 -2.90
CA VAL A 32 17.14 28.81 -3.41
C VAL A 32 17.63 30.25 -3.26
N SER A 33 18.86 30.42 -2.77
CA SER A 33 19.58 31.69 -2.78
C SER A 33 21.01 31.42 -3.18
N SER A 34 21.26 31.38 -4.49
CA SER A 34 22.50 30.93 -5.09
C SER A 34 22.88 31.79 -6.30
N GLU A 35 24.06 31.57 -6.87
CA GLU A 35 24.44 32.24 -8.11
C GLU A 35 23.56 31.80 -9.29
N VAL A 36 23.06 32.78 -10.05
CA VAL A 36 22.14 32.53 -11.17
C VAL A 36 22.88 31.83 -12.31
N ASN A 37 22.44 30.63 -12.68
CA ASN A 37 22.98 29.76 -13.74
C ASN A 37 24.32 29.06 -13.42
N TYR A 38 24.76 29.05 -12.16
CA TYR A 38 26.04 28.42 -11.77
C TYR A 38 25.85 27.44 -10.62
N ASP A 39 25.26 27.91 -9.53
CA ASP A 39 24.97 27.10 -8.36
C ASP A 39 23.52 26.64 -8.37
N PHE A 40 23.28 25.34 -8.24
CA PHE A 40 21.96 24.76 -8.48
C PHE A 40 21.46 23.95 -7.29
N PHE A 41 20.18 24.16 -6.97
CA PHE A 41 19.36 23.16 -6.31
C PHE A 41 18.78 22.20 -7.33
N ASN A 42 18.97 20.91 -7.07
CA ASN A 42 18.44 19.81 -7.85
C ASN A 42 17.59 18.90 -6.96
N PHE A 43 16.44 18.45 -7.48
CA PHE A 43 15.65 17.39 -6.87
C PHE A 43 15.51 16.24 -7.85
N TYR A 44 15.74 15.02 -7.37
CA TYR A 44 15.65 13.80 -8.16
C TYR A 44 14.65 12.82 -7.55
N VAL A 45 13.94 12.11 -8.42
CA VAL A 45 13.13 10.93 -8.10
C VAL A 45 13.70 9.77 -8.92
N ASP A 46 14.18 8.72 -8.25
CA ASP A 46 14.82 7.55 -8.86
C ASP A 46 15.93 7.91 -9.86
N GLY A 47 16.77 8.87 -9.46
CA GLY A 47 17.87 9.39 -10.29
C GLY A 47 17.43 10.31 -11.44
N THR A 48 16.13 10.49 -11.69
CA THR A 48 15.61 11.44 -12.68
C THR A 48 15.46 12.82 -12.07
N ARG A 49 16.14 13.82 -12.64
CA ARG A 49 16.06 15.21 -12.15
C ARG A 49 14.73 15.85 -12.55
N VAL A 50 13.94 16.24 -11.57
CA VAL A 50 12.61 16.87 -11.74
C VAL A 50 12.58 18.34 -11.34
N VAL A 51 13.54 18.80 -10.53
CA VAL A 51 13.78 20.23 -10.23
C VAL A 51 15.23 20.57 -10.55
N HIS A 52 15.44 21.73 -11.17
CA HIS A 52 16.74 22.30 -11.47
C HIS A 52 16.63 23.83 -11.46
N VAL A 53 17.06 24.46 -10.36
CA VAL A 53 16.84 25.90 -10.14
C VAL A 53 18.08 26.53 -9.52
N SER A 54 18.40 27.74 -9.95
CA SER A 54 19.47 28.59 -9.42
C SER A 54 18.94 30.01 -9.18
N GLY A 55 19.73 30.83 -8.50
CA GLY A 55 19.41 32.25 -8.29
C GLY A 55 18.79 32.52 -6.93
N ASN A 56 18.13 33.67 -6.79
CA ASN A 56 17.59 34.13 -5.53
C ASN A 56 16.06 34.17 -5.57
N GLY A 57 15.44 33.06 -5.17
CA GLY A 57 14.00 32.84 -5.20
C GLY A 57 13.31 33.05 -3.85
N SER A 58 11.98 33.05 -3.91
CA SER A 58 11.10 32.93 -2.74
C SER A 58 10.76 31.46 -2.49
N TRP A 59 10.18 31.18 -1.31
CA TRP A 59 9.65 29.85 -0.99
C TRP A 59 8.67 29.38 -2.06
N THR A 60 8.94 28.19 -2.60
CA THR A 60 8.16 27.54 -3.66
C THR A 60 7.87 26.11 -3.25
N GLN A 61 6.65 25.62 -3.48
CA GLN A 61 6.29 24.25 -3.18
C GLN A 61 6.53 23.35 -4.40
N TYR A 62 7.16 22.19 -4.20
CA TYR A 62 7.12 21.07 -5.13
C TYR A 62 6.16 20.01 -4.60
N ALA A 63 5.29 19.48 -5.45
CA ALA A 63 4.35 18.42 -5.09
C ALA A 63 4.21 17.43 -6.25
N THR A 64 4.10 16.14 -5.93
CA THR A 64 3.85 15.06 -6.90
C THR A 64 3.23 13.86 -6.21
N THR A 65 2.59 12.99 -6.97
CA THR A 65 2.21 11.64 -6.52
C THR A 65 3.24 10.64 -7.06
N LEU A 66 3.76 9.78 -6.19
CA LEU A 66 4.64 8.67 -6.54
C LEU A 66 3.79 7.42 -6.74
N SER A 67 4.13 6.61 -7.75
CA SER A 67 3.49 5.31 -7.93
C SER A 67 3.72 4.42 -6.70
N PRO A 68 2.86 3.40 -6.47
CA PRO A 68 3.15 2.41 -5.44
C PRO A 68 4.48 1.71 -5.69
N GLY A 69 5.27 1.51 -4.64
CA GLY A 69 6.60 0.90 -4.71
C GLY A 69 7.70 1.79 -4.15
N SER A 70 8.90 1.22 -4.01
CA SER A 70 10.04 1.92 -3.43
C SER A 70 10.58 2.99 -4.39
N HIS A 71 10.66 4.23 -3.92
CA HIS A 71 11.19 5.38 -4.63
C HIS A 71 12.31 6.05 -3.81
N GLU A 72 13.42 6.40 -4.46
CA GLU A 72 14.49 7.20 -3.86
C GLU A 72 14.32 8.67 -4.21
N LEU A 73 14.15 9.50 -3.17
CA LEU A 73 14.12 10.95 -3.29
C LEU A 73 15.49 11.51 -2.93
N LYS A 74 16.03 12.42 -3.75
CA LYS A 74 17.32 13.09 -3.49
C LYS A 74 17.22 14.59 -3.67
N TRP A 75 17.56 15.33 -2.62
CA TRP A 75 17.76 16.77 -2.64
C TRP A 75 19.25 17.06 -2.69
N GLU A 76 19.69 17.88 -3.63
CA GLU A 76 21.10 18.13 -3.89
C GLU A 76 21.34 19.62 -4.16
N TYR A 77 22.43 20.15 -3.61
CA TYR A 77 22.97 21.46 -3.94
C TYR A 77 24.38 21.32 -4.50
N THR A 78 24.64 21.93 -5.65
CA THR A 78 25.92 21.86 -6.37
C THR A 78 26.52 23.25 -6.52
N LYS A 79 27.78 23.40 -6.09
CA LYS A 79 28.63 24.58 -6.35
C LYS A 79 29.43 24.41 -7.63
N ASP A 80 29.58 25.47 -8.40
CA ASP A 80 30.50 25.50 -9.53
C ASP A 80 31.95 25.85 -9.09
N VAL A 81 32.81 26.26 -10.03
CA VAL A 81 34.26 26.33 -9.80
C VAL A 81 34.71 27.48 -8.90
N SER A 82 33.87 28.49 -8.70
CA SER A 82 34.19 29.67 -7.89
C SER A 82 32.97 30.57 -7.70
N VAL A 83 33.13 31.57 -6.82
CA VAL A 83 32.15 32.63 -6.54
C VAL A 83 30.99 32.13 -5.68
N SER A 84 30.67 32.90 -4.66
CA SER A 84 29.50 32.70 -3.80
C SER A 84 28.65 33.97 -3.89
N ASN A 85 27.43 33.83 -4.38
CA ASN A 85 26.47 34.92 -4.45
C ASN A 85 25.25 34.66 -3.54
N TYR A 86 24.70 35.75 -3.02
CA TYR A 86 23.62 35.72 -2.02
C TYR A 86 24.00 34.88 -0.77
N SER A 87 23.13 33.97 -0.33
CA SER A 87 23.42 33.08 0.81
C SER A 87 24.09 31.77 0.40
N ASP A 88 24.28 31.56 -0.90
CA ASP A 88 24.94 30.40 -1.50
C ASP A 88 24.45 29.06 -0.96
N THR A 89 23.13 28.89 -0.94
CA THR A 89 22.50 27.76 -0.25
C THR A 89 21.08 27.50 -0.75
N VAL A 90 20.52 26.38 -0.30
CA VAL A 90 19.09 26.05 -0.42
C VAL A 90 18.55 25.69 0.95
N TRP A 91 17.29 26.06 1.19
CA TRP A 91 16.51 25.59 2.33
C TRP A 91 15.35 24.72 1.87
N ILE A 92 15.04 23.68 2.64
CA ILE A 92 13.91 22.77 2.44
C ILE A 92 13.10 22.72 3.74
N ASP A 93 11.78 22.80 3.62
CA ASP A 93 10.87 22.80 4.77
C ASP A 93 9.57 22.05 4.44
N ASP A 94 8.80 21.71 5.48
CA ASP A 94 7.46 21.14 5.38
C ASP A 94 7.36 19.94 4.42
N LEU A 95 8.31 19.00 4.54
CA LEU A 95 8.26 17.72 3.81
C LEU A 95 7.07 16.88 4.29
N GLN A 96 6.08 16.74 3.43
CA GLN A 96 4.91 15.88 3.62
C GLN A 96 5.05 14.65 2.71
N ILE A 97 4.84 13.48 3.28
CA ILE A 97 4.85 12.20 2.55
C ILE A 97 3.72 11.36 3.11
N THR A 98 2.79 10.99 2.25
CA THR A 98 1.79 9.96 2.52
C THR A 98 2.33 8.66 1.97
N ASP A 99 3.09 7.93 2.79
CA ASP A 99 3.62 6.62 2.41
C ASP A 99 2.44 5.67 2.19
N ASP A 100 2.21 5.22 0.95
CA ASP A 100 1.06 4.36 0.70
C ASP A 100 1.33 2.90 1.06
N GLY A 101 2.61 2.47 1.14
CA GLY A 101 3.07 1.18 1.67
C GLY A 101 2.39 -0.08 1.10
N THR A 102 1.45 0.09 0.18
CA THR A 102 0.43 -0.89 -0.13
C THR A 102 0.92 -1.64 -1.35
N VAL A 103 1.31 -2.89 -1.14
CA VAL A 103 1.64 -3.79 -2.24
C VAL A 103 0.34 -4.24 -2.89
N TRP A 104 0.06 -3.73 -4.08
CA TRP A 104 -1.10 -4.12 -4.87
C TRP A 104 -0.77 -5.30 -5.78
N THR A 105 -1.47 -6.40 -5.60
CA THR A 105 -1.40 -7.57 -6.48
C THR A 105 -2.66 -7.65 -7.33
N ASP A 106 -2.52 -7.71 -8.64
CA ASP A 106 -3.65 -7.96 -9.53
C ASP A 106 -4.13 -9.40 -9.33
N VAL A 107 -5.34 -9.54 -8.81
CA VAL A 107 -5.94 -10.84 -8.48
C VAL A 107 -6.92 -11.33 -9.55
N ILE A 108 -7.53 -10.40 -10.30
CA ILE A 108 -8.42 -10.68 -11.43
C ILE A 108 -8.18 -9.62 -12.50
N ALA A 109 -7.78 -10.06 -13.70
CA ALA A 109 -7.37 -9.14 -14.77
C ALA A 109 -8.56 -8.40 -15.42
N LEU A 110 -9.67 -9.09 -15.70
CA LEU A 110 -10.89 -8.53 -16.27
C LEU A 110 -12.09 -9.44 -15.99
N THR A 111 -13.20 -8.85 -15.58
CA THR A 111 -14.51 -9.52 -15.58
C THR A 111 -15.28 -9.18 -16.86
N PRO A 112 -16.09 -10.10 -17.41
CA PRO A 112 -16.98 -9.80 -18.51
C PRO A 112 -17.95 -8.65 -18.17
N ALA A 113 -18.36 -7.89 -19.19
CA ALA A 113 -19.33 -6.81 -19.01
C ALA A 113 -20.66 -7.35 -18.45
N GLY A 114 -21.17 -6.70 -17.40
CA GLY A 114 -22.41 -7.08 -16.73
C GLY A 114 -22.25 -8.03 -15.55
N VAL A 115 -21.03 -8.48 -15.24
CA VAL A 115 -20.75 -9.30 -14.05
C VAL A 115 -20.72 -8.41 -12.81
N SER A 116 -21.56 -8.72 -11.81
CA SER A 116 -21.66 -7.97 -10.54
C SER A 116 -20.77 -8.50 -9.43
N SER A 117 -20.25 -9.72 -9.56
CA SER A 117 -19.33 -10.35 -8.59
C SER A 117 -18.46 -11.39 -9.26
N THR A 118 -17.29 -11.65 -8.70
CA THR A 118 -16.37 -12.68 -9.18
C THR A 118 -15.70 -13.37 -7.99
N PRO A 119 -15.58 -14.70 -7.99
CA PRO A 119 -14.89 -15.41 -6.93
C PRO A 119 -13.40 -15.10 -6.97
N TRP A 120 -12.79 -15.02 -5.80
CA TRP A 120 -11.34 -14.89 -5.62
C TRP A 120 -10.93 -15.61 -4.35
N THR A 121 -9.79 -16.30 -4.39
CA THR A 121 -9.15 -16.91 -3.23
C THR A 121 -7.89 -16.11 -2.89
N PRO A 122 -7.82 -15.47 -1.72
CA PRO A 122 -6.63 -14.74 -1.31
C PRO A 122 -5.43 -15.68 -1.17
N PRO A 123 -4.23 -15.26 -1.61
CA PRO A 123 -3.06 -16.13 -1.57
C PRO A 123 -2.50 -16.31 -0.16
N TYR A 124 -2.85 -15.42 0.78
CA TYR A 124 -2.38 -15.43 2.15
C TYR A 124 -3.50 -14.98 3.10
N LEU A 125 -3.41 -15.43 4.36
CA LEU A 125 -4.23 -14.96 5.47
C LEU A 125 -3.67 -13.63 6.01
N GLY A 126 -4.51 -12.82 6.62
CA GLY A 126 -4.12 -11.53 7.19
C GLY A 126 -5.30 -10.66 7.57
N VAL A 127 -5.04 -9.56 8.29
CA VAL A 127 -6.08 -8.72 8.91
C VAL A 127 -6.11 -7.27 8.40
N ASP A 128 -5.28 -6.95 7.41
CA ASP A 128 -5.05 -5.57 6.96
C ASP A 128 -4.97 -5.45 5.43
N TYR A 129 -5.95 -6.05 4.74
CA TYR A 129 -6.04 -5.97 3.28
C TYR A 129 -6.89 -4.79 2.81
N LYS A 130 -6.52 -4.21 1.66
CA LYS A 130 -7.39 -3.32 0.86
C LYS A 130 -7.67 -3.94 -0.50
N VAL A 131 -8.87 -3.68 -1.04
CA VAL A 131 -9.24 -4.04 -2.41
C VAL A 131 -9.32 -2.76 -3.21
N ARG A 132 -8.93 -2.82 -4.47
CA ARG A 132 -9.25 -1.77 -5.44
C ARG A 132 -9.82 -2.35 -6.72
N VAL A 133 -10.71 -1.62 -7.36
CA VAL A 133 -11.31 -1.96 -8.65
C VAL A 133 -11.23 -0.75 -9.58
N ARG A 134 -11.26 -0.98 -10.89
CA ARG A 134 -11.34 0.11 -11.87
C ARG A 134 -12.14 -0.34 -13.08
N ALA A 135 -12.79 0.62 -13.73
CA ALA A 135 -13.39 0.38 -15.03
C ALA A 135 -12.33 0.16 -16.11
N VAL A 136 -12.59 -0.77 -17.02
CA VAL A 136 -11.76 -1.04 -18.20
C VAL A 136 -12.60 -0.78 -19.44
N TYR A 137 -12.05 0.00 -20.37
CA TYR A 137 -12.70 0.41 -21.62
C TYR A 137 -11.92 -0.13 -22.83
N ASN A 138 -12.54 -0.06 -24.02
CA ASN A 138 -11.91 -0.39 -25.31
C ASN A 138 -11.22 -1.77 -25.35
N GLY A 139 -11.84 -2.79 -24.74
CA GLY A 139 -11.30 -4.15 -24.80
C GLY A 139 -10.00 -4.38 -24.04
N GLY A 140 -9.71 -3.56 -23.01
CA GLY A 140 -8.52 -3.74 -22.16
C GLY A 140 -7.44 -2.70 -22.33
N THR A 141 -7.61 -1.71 -23.21
CA THR A 141 -6.53 -0.75 -23.55
C THR A 141 -6.67 0.60 -22.87
N THR A 142 -7.79 0.87 -22.20
CA THR A 142 -8.04 2.15 -21.53
C THR A 142 -8.64 1.90 -20.16
N PHE A 143 -8.19 2.64 -19.15
CA PHE A 143 -8.52 2.37 -17.75
C PHE A 143 -9.06 3.63 -17.07
N GLY A 144 -10.09 3.47 -16.24
CA GLY A 144 -10.55 4.49 -15.32
C GLY A 144 -9.64 4.63 -14.11
N GLN A 145 -9.99 5.56 -13.21
CA GLN A 145 -9.33 5.66 -11.91
C GLN A 145 -9.63 4.43 -11.03
N TRP A 146 -8.72 4.14 -10.11
CA TRP A 146 -8.93 3.12 -9.08
C TRP A 146 -9.93 3.63 -8.05
N ASP A 147 -10.90 2.78 -7.73
CA ASP A 147 -11.76 2.89 -6.56
C ASP A 147 -11.23 1.92 -5.49
N VAL A 148 -10.91 2.42 -4.31
CA VAL A 148 -10.21 1.70 -3.24
C VAL A 148 -11.17 1.54 -2.07
N SER A 149 -11.16 0.37 -1.42
CA SER A 149 -11.98 0.12 -0.24
C SER A 149 -11.70 1.16 0.87
N ASP A 150 -12.78 1.72 1.43
CA ASP A 150 -12.71 2.70 2.51
C ASP A 150 -12.12 2.12 3.80
N ALA A 151 -12.37 0.83 4.02
CA ALA A 151 -11.90 0.06 5.18
C ALA A 151 -10.95 -1.06 4.76
N VAL A 152 -10.22 -1.55 5.75
CA VAL A 152 -9.40 -2.76 5.65
C VAL A 152 -10.24 -3.98 6.01
N PHE A 153 -9.90 -5.14 5.46
CA PHE A 153 -10.59 -6.40 5.74
C PHE A 153 -9.62 -7.52 6.12
N SER A 154 -10.14 -8.49 6.85
CA SER A 154 -9.44 -9.70 7.21
C SER A 154 -9.76 -10.83 6.24
N VAL A 155 -8.72 -11.50 5.79
CA VAL A 155 -8.79 -12.84 5.23
C VAL A 155 -8.39 -13.80 6.33
N VAL A 156 -9.40 -14.44 6.91
CA VAL A 156 -9.24 -15.55 7.84
C VAL A 156 -9.47 -16.86 7.09
N PRO A 157 -8.96 -18.00 7.59
CA PRO A 157 -9.46 -19.28 7.14
C PRO A 157 -10.99 -19.24 7.18
N THR A 158 -11.65 -19.75 6.14
CA THR A 158 -12.97 -20.32 6.41
C THR A 158 -12.75 -21.36 7.49
N PRO A 159 -13.58 -21.39 8.56
CA PRO A 159 -13.60 -22.54 9.45
C PRO A 159 -13.64 -23.76 8.54
N GLY A 160 -12.64 -24.63 8.65
CA GLY A 160 -12.68 -25.89 7.92
C GLY A 160 -13.97 -26.60 8.29
N ASP A 161 -14.55 -27.39 7.39
CA ASP A 161 -15.67 -28.24 7.74
C ASP A 161 -15.26 -29.07 8.98
N GLY A 162 -15.88 -28.80 10.13
CA GLY A 162 -15.55 -29.38 11.44
C GLY A 162 -14.61 -28.57 12.34
N ASP A 163 -13.87 -27.56 11.86
CA ASP A 163 -12.97 -26.72 12.66
C ASP A 163 -13.73 -25.49 13.17
N TYR A 164 -14.24 -25.56 14.40
CA TYR A 164 -15.01 -24.49 15.03
C TYR A 164 -14.13 -23.49 15.79
N SER A 165 -12.86 -23.83 16.02
CA SER A 165 -11.91 -23.01 16.76
C SER A 165 -11.03 -22.15 15.85
N ASP A 166 -11.18 -22.30 14.52
CA ASP A 166 -10.39 -21.63 13.48
C ASP A 166 -8.88 -21.84 13.67
N ASN A 167 -8.49 -22.99 14.23
CA ASN A 167 -7.10 -23.28 14.56
C ASN A 167 -6.35 -23.99 13.40
N GLY A 168 -7.08 -24.39 12.37
CA GLY A 168 -6.58 -25.06 11.17
C GLY A 168 -6.60 -26.59 11.25
N THR A 169 -7.13 -27.18 12.32
CA THR A 169 -7.27 -28.63 12.53
C THR A 169 -8.60 -28.95 13.18
N VAL A 170 -9.23 -30.06 12.77
CA VAL A 170 -10.40 -30.60 13.48
C VAL A 170 -9.87 -31.43 14.65
N ASP A 171 -10.15 -31.02 15.88
CA ASP A 171 -9.72 -31.71 17.09
C ASP A 171 -10.76 -31.61 18.23
N LEU A 172 -10.34 -31.98 19.44
CA LEU A 172 -11.24 -31.97 20.61
C LEU A 172 -11.66 -30.56 21.06
N PHE A 173 -10.98 -29.50 20.62
CA PHE A 173 -11.38 -28.12 20.89
C PHE A 173 -12.63 -27.72 20.08
N ASP A 174 -12.89 -28.37 18.96
CA ASP A 174 -14.04 -28.09 18.09
C ASP A 174 -15.30 -28.84 18.54
N PHE A 175 -15.12 -29.98 19.20
CA PHE A 175 -16.20 -30.93 19.51
C PHE A 175 -17.35 -30.30 20.31
N ALA A 176 -17.05 -29.41 21.26
CA ALA A 176 -18.08 -28.76 22.08
C ALA A 176 -18.98 -27.82 21.25
N SER A 177 -18.43 -27.20 20.21
CA SER A 177 -19.16 -26.31 19.31
C SER A 177 -19.93 -27.11 18.27
N PHE A 178 -19.31 -28.15 17.69
CA PHE A 178 -19.98 -29.11 16.83
C PHE A 178 -21.20 -29.74 17.50
N GLN A 179 -21.05 -30.18 18.76
CA GLN A 179 -22.14 -30.78 19.51
C GLN A 179 -23.34 -29.83 19.70
N GLN A 180 -23.11 -28.52 19.83
CA GLN A 180 -24.17 -27.53 20.00
C GLN A 180 -25.03 -27.34 18.74
N CYS A 181 -24.53 -27.77 17.58
CA CYS A 181 -25.20 -27.60 16.31
C CYS A 181 -26.07 -28.79 15.90
N PHE A 182 -26.04 -29.92 16.62
CA PHE A 182 -26.91 -31.08 16.31
C PHE A 182 -28.39 -30.69 16.23
N GLY A 183 -29.03 -31.06 15.12
CA GLY A 183 -30.42 -30.76 14.79
C GLY A 183 -30.63 -29.35 14.20
N ALA A 184 -29.58 -28.58 13.91
CA ALA A 184 -29.70 -27.27 13.30
C ALA A 184 -30.16 -27.40 11.83
N ASN A 185 -31.41 -27.04 11.56
CA ASN A 185 -31.96 -26.88 10.21
C ASN A 185 -33.01 -25.75 10.20
N PRO A 186 -32.88 -24.71 9.34
CA PRO A 186 -31.74 -24.47 8.43
C PRO A 186 -30.50 -23.99 9.18
N LEU A 187 -29.32 -24.22 8.60
CA LEU A 187 -28.03 -23.85 9.20
C LEU A 187 -27.90 -22.33 9.41
N THR A 188 -27.30 -21.97 10.55
CA THR A 188 -26.79 -20.61 10.79
C THR A 188 -25.33 -20.55 10.43
N ALA A 189 -24.77 -19.34 10.25
CA ALA A 189 -23.33 -19.17 10.01
C ALA A 189 -22.46 -19.83 11.10
N ALA A 190 -22.95 -19.87 12.35
CA ALA A 190 -22.23 -20.51 13.45
C ALA A 190 -22.22 -22.04 13.37
N CYS A 191 -23.21 -22.66 12.72
CA CYS A 191 -23.33 -24.11 12.57
C CYS A 191 -22.99 -24.63 11.17
N ALA A 192 -22.72 -23.73 10.23
CA ALA A 192 -22.31 -24.09 8.88
C ALA A 192 -21.11 -25.04 8.85
N PRO A 193 -20.08 -24.91 9.72
CA PRO A 193 -18.96 -25.85 9.72
C PRO A 193 -19.34 -27.27 10.14
N GLY A 194 -20.53 -27.51 10.70
CA GLY A 194 -20.94 -28.84 11.17
C GLY A 194 -21.67 -29.70 10.14
N ASP A 195 -22.04 -29.16 8.98
CA ASP A 195 -22.73 -29.89 7.91
C ASP A 195 -21.68 -30.45 6.94
N LEU A 196 -21.10 -31.58 7.30
CA LEU A 196 -19.95 -32.19 6.63
C LEU A 196 -20.36 -32.97 5.38
N ASP A 197 -21.62 -33.42 5.30
CA ASP A 197 -22.16 -34.09 4.12
C ASP A 197 -22.90 -33.14 3.14
N GLY A 198 -23.13 -31.88 3.56
CA GLY A 198 -23.71 -30.82 2.75
C GLY A 198 -25.22 -30.95 2.55
N ASN A 199 -25.93 -31.69 3.41
CA ASN A 199 -27.37 -31.90 3.33
C ASN A 199 -28.20 -30.75 3.95
N GLY A 200 -27.54 -29.79 4.60
CA GLY A 200 -28.14 -28.62 5.23
C GLY A 200 -28.62 -28.83 6.67
N VAL A 201 -28.17 -29.90 7.33
CA VAL A 201 -28.48 -30.27 8.71
C VAL A 201 -27.24 -30.83 9.38
N VAL A 202 -26.94 -30.40 10.61
CA VAL A 202 -25.94 -31.10 11.44
C VAL A 202 -26.63 -32.24 12.19
N GLU A 203 -26.27 -33.48 11.90
CA GLU A 203 -26.85 -34.68 12.49
C GLU A 203 -25.80 -35.78 12.75
N VAL A 204 -26.25 -37.00 13.06
CA VAL A 204 -25.34 -38.09 13.47
C VAL A 204 -24.45 -38.56 12.32
N GLN A 205 -24.86 -38.32 11.08
CA GLN A 205 -24.09 -38.60 9.88
C GLN A 205 -22.83 -37.72 9.83
N ASP A 206 -22.93 -36.46 10.24
CA ASP A 206 -21.76 -35.57 10.35
C ASP A 206 -20.81 -35.98 11.48
N LEU A 207 -21.26 -36.74 12.48
CA LEU A 207 -20.38 -37.16 13.57
C LEU A 207 -19.27 -38.10 13.07
N ASP A 208 -19.60 -39.01 12.16
CA ASP A 208 -18.63 -39.95 11.61
C ASP A 208 -17.56 -39.20 10.80
N ASP A 209 -17.97 -38.22 10.01
CA ASP A 209 -17.07 -37.37 9.22
C ASP A 209 -16.23 -36.46 10.13
N PHE A 210 -16.82 -35.91 11.20
CA PHE A 210 -16.11 -35.07 12.17
C PHE A 210 -15.00 -35.86 12.86
N VAL A 211 -15.32 -37.08 13.33
CA VAL A 211 -14.36 -37.96 14.00
C VAL A 211 -13.28 -38.44 13.04
N SER A 212 -13.59 -38.61 11.75
CA SER A 212 -12.61 -39.01 10.74
C SER A 212 -11.51 -37.96 10.48
N GLN A 213 -11.76 -36.71 10.85
CA GLN A 213 -10.86 -35.57 10.64
C GLN A 213 -9.95 -35.27 11.84
N MET A 214 -10.21 -35.87 13.01
CA MET A 214 -9.36 -35.79 14.21
C MET A 214 -8.13 -36.73 14.13
#